data_AF-A0A0L0UQ36-F1
#
_entry.id   AF-A0A0L0UQ36-F1
#
_cell.length_a   1.000
_cell.length_b   1.000
_cell.length_c   1.000
_cell.angle_alpha   90.00
_cell.angle_beta   90.00
_cell.angle_gamma   90.00
#
_symmetry.space_group_name_H-M   'P 1'
#
loop_
_entity.id
_entity.type
_entity.pdbx_description
1 polymer ?
#
loop_
_entity_poly.entity_id
_entity_poly.type
_entity_poly.pdbx_seq_one_letter_code
_entity_poly.pdbx_strand_id
1 'polypeptide(L)'
;MSPPTSVGKIEFFEKKLTSSILHAWQDQGQLVRNTPSKAKKWWDKKVLDPLVKNRNHSRRLMLLDPSQENTNHYQYWNLLFRSKVNELKQAHWRRFLSQADLVSVYQALKFTCPCSGNRILPLQTNDGKITSDKKEQAKLLFLGKLRRRLRLVVVPAVDYALRARMQEEFEGEEAVRFLASKVIDRVETVSSNRGSDHQKLVISLTLAPPPPTFCIHLPPSDSLDRRKLLTRISNDVNQLSPPTSVGKIKFFKKKLTSSILHAWQDQGQLVCNTPSKAKKWWDKKVLDPLVKNWNHGRRLMLLDPSQENANQYQYWNLLFRSK
;
A
#
# COMPACT_ATOMS: atom_id res chain seq x y z
N MET A 1 -0.97 -59.32 -4.80
CA MET A 1 -1.36 -57.90 -4.70
C MET A 1 -1.94 -57.48 -6.04
N SER A 2 -3.24 -57.22 -6.10
CA SER A 2 -3.91 -56.84 -7.36
C SER A 2 -3.50 -55.42 -7.77
N PRO A 3 -3.27 -55.14 -9.06
CA PRO A 3 -2.91 -53.81 -9.52
C PRO A 3 -4.06 -52.83 -9.24
N PRO A 4 -3.78 -51.63 -8.73
CA PRO A 4 -4.83 -50.65 -8.47
C PRO A 4 -5.56 -50.31 -9.78
N THR A 5 -6.89 -50.34 -9.71
CA THR A 5 -7.80 -49.93 -10.79
C THR A 5 -7.44 -48.53 -11.28
N SER A 6 -7.73 -48.23 -12.56
CA SER A 6 -7.36 -46.95 -13.19
C SER A 6 -7.80 -45.71 -12.39
N VAL A 7 -8.93 -45.81 -11.67
CA VAL A 7 -9.46 -44.78 -10.77
C VAL A 7 -8.57 -44.57 -9.54
N GLY A 8 -8.10 -45.65 -8.90
CA GLY A 8 -7.19 -45.56 -7.74
C GLY A 8 -5.81 -44.99 -8.08
N LYS A 9 -5.36 -45.13 -9.33
CA LYS A 9 -4.12 -44.48 -9.80
C LYS A 9 -4.29 -42.96 -9.89
N ILE A 10 -5.45 -42.48 -10.35
CA ILE A 10 -5.71 -41.04 -10.51
C ILE A 10 -5.76 -40.35 -9.13
N GLU A 11 -6.48 -40.92 -8.15
CA GLU A 11 -6.56 -40.36 -6.80
C GLU A 11 -5.19 -40.33 -6.09
N PHE A 12 -4.34 -41.33 -6.34
CA PHE A 12 -2.98 -41.37 -5.83
C PHE A 12 -2.12 -40.24 -6.41
N PHE A 13 -2.19 -40.01 -7.72
CA PHE A 13 -1.45 -38.93 -8.38
C PHE A 13 -1.97 -37.56 -7.98
N GLU A 14 -3.28 -37.39 -7.82
CA GLU A 14 -3.88 -36.13 -7.35
C GLU A 14 -3.40 -35.79 -5.94
N LYS A 15 -3.50 -36.72 -4.98
CA LYS A 15 -2.98 -36.53 -3.61
C LYS A 15 -1.49 -36.20 -3.59
N LYS A 16 -0.69 -36.89 -4.41
CA LYS A 16 0.75 -36.67 -4.49
C LYS A 16 1.08 -35.29 -5.06
N LEU A 17 0.38 -34.88 -6.13
CA LEU A 17 0.55 -33.58 -6.77
C LEU A 17 0.12 -32.44 -5.84
N THR A 18 -1.05 -32.53 -5.22
CA THR A 18 -1.54 -31.53 -4.26
C THR A 18 -0.59 -31.39 -3.07
N SER A 19 -0.05 -32.49 -2.56
CA SER A 19 0.92 -32.47 -1.47
C SER A 19 2.25 -31.83 -1.90
N SER A 20 2.77 -32.18 -3.08
CA SER A 20 4.01 -31.57 -3.60
C SER A 20 3.86 -30.07 -3.88
N ILE A 21 2.72 -29.62 -4.43
CA ILE A 21 2.45 -28.19 -4.64
C ILE A 21 2.34 -27.45 -3.30
N LEU A 22 1.68 -28.06 -2.30
CA LEU A 22 1.56 -27.48 -0.97
C LEU A 22 2.93 -27.35 -0.29
N HIS A 23 3.79 -28.37 -0.38
CA HIS A 23 5.16 -28.32 0.14
C HIS A 23 5.99 -27.26 -0.57
N ALA A 24 5.98 -27.23 -1.91
CA ALA A 24 6.70 -26.20 -2.68
C ALA A 24 6.21 -24.78 -2.33
N TRP A 25 4.90 -24.60 -2.09
CA TRP A 25 4.34 -23.32 -1.66
C TRP A 25 4.74 -22.96 -0.22
N GLN A 26 4.81 -23.93 0.69
CA GLN A 26 5.28 -23.72 2.07
C GLN A 26 6.77 -23.39 2.11
N ASP A 27 7.58 -24.03 1.26
CA ASP A 27 9.02 -23.79 1.13
C ASP A 27 9.32 -22.41 0.49
N GLN A 28 8.43 -21.94 -0.40
CA GLN A 28 8.47 -20.60 -0.98
C GLN A 28 7.86 -19.52 -0.08
N GLY A 29 6.97 -19.93 0.84
CA GLY A 29 6.35 -19.05 1.80
C GLY A 29 7.40 -18.54 2.77
N GLN A 30 7.63 -17.22 2.81
CA GLN A 30 8.40 -16.63 3.90
C GLN A 30 7.82 -17.12 5.23
N LEU A 31 8.62 -17.85 6.02
CA LEU A 31 8.38 -18.02 7.44
C LEU A 31 8.38 -16.62 8.05
N VAL A 32 7.21 -15.97 8.05
CA VAL A 32 7.02 -14.69 8.70
C VAL A 32 7.23 -14.98 10.17
N ARG A 33 8.42 -14.62 10.67
CA ARG A 33 8.81 -14.77 12.06
C ARG A 33 7.66 -14.23 12.90
N ASN A 34 6.92 -15.14 13.54
CA ASN A 34 5.74 -14.80 14.33
C ASN A 34 6.27 -14.00 15.50
N THR A 35 6.27 -12.68 15.37
CA THR A 35 6.83 -11.78 16.36
C THR A 35 5.69 -11.57 17.35
N PRO A 36 5.71 -12.19 18.55
CA PRO A 36 4.60 -12.08 19.49
C PRO A 36 4.36 -10.62 19.89
N SER A 37 5.37 -9.75 19.77
CA SER A 37 5.27 -8.30 19.94
C SER A 37 4.33 -7.58 18.96
N LYS A 38 3.99 -8.20 17.81
CA LYS A 38 3.04 -7.65 16.83
C LYS A 38 1.61 -8.14 17.02
N ALA A 39 1.39 -9.13 17.90
CA ALA A 39 0.05 -9.57 18.20
C ALA A 39 -0.70 -8.43 18.92
N LYS A 40 -1.92 -8.15 18.49
CA LYS A 40 -2.74 -7.11 19.12
C LYS A 40 -3.03 -7.58 20.55
N LYS A 41 -2.83 -6.72 21.55
CA LYS A 41 -3.02 -7.07 22.97
C LYS A 41 -4.45 -7.54 23.31
N TRP A 42 -5.45 -7.14 22.52
CA TRP A 42 -6.84 -7.58 22.66
C TRP A 42 -7.14 -8.91 21.95
N TRP A 43 -6.19 -9.46 21.18
CA TRP A 43 -6.38 -10.72 20.46
C TRP A 43 -6.16 -11.90 21.39
N ASP A 44 -7.27 -12.52 21.83
CA ASP A 44 -7.22 -13.80 22.53
C ASP A 44 -7.26 -14.95 21.52
N LYS A 45 -6.12 -15.64 21.36
CA LYS A 45 -5.98 -16.78 20.46
C LYS A 45 -6.91 -17.94 20.82
N LYS A 46 -7.10 -18.21 22.12
CA LYS A 46 -7.93 -19.33 22.57
C LYS A 46 -9.39 -19.14 22.15
N VAL A 47 -9.83 -17.89 22.11
CA VAL A 47 -11.20 -17.52 21.72
C VAL A 47 -11.33 -17.34 20.21
N LEU A 48 -10.41 -16.61 19.57
CA LEU A 48 -10.55 -16.19 18.17
C LEU A 48 -10.07 -17.23 17.16
N ASP A 49 -9.06 -18.03 17.47
CA ASP A 49 -8.49 -18.97 16.49
C ASP A 49 -9.51 -20.04 16.06
N PRO A 50 -10.31 -20.65 16.96
CA PRO A 50 -11.40 -21.55 16.55
C PRO A 50 -12.44 -20.86 15.65
N LEU A 51 -12.82 -19.62 15.97
CA LEU A 51 -13.77 -18.84 15.16
C LEU A 51 -13.23 -18.51 13.78
N VAL A 52 -11.94 -18.15 13.68
CA VAL A 52 -11.27 -17.90 12.40
C VAL A 52 -11.20 -19.18 11.58
N LYS A 53 -10.90 -20.33 12.20
CA LYS A 53 -10.88 -21.63 11.54
C LYS A 53 -12.26 -21.98 10.96
N ASN A 54 -13.32 -21.87 11.75
CA ASN A 54 -14.69 -22.18 11.32
C ASN A 54 -15.20 -21.21 10.25
N ARG A 55 -14.95 -19.91 10.40
CA ARG A 55 -15.28 -18.89 9.38
C ARG A 55 -14.57 -19.15 8.06
N ASN A 56 -13.26 -19.45 8.10
CA ASN A 56 -12.48 -19.71 6.89
C ASN A 56 -12.84 -21.05 6.25
N HIS A 57 -13.21 -22.07 7.03
CA HIS A 57 -13.77 -23.30 6.52
C HIS A 57 -15.10 -23.06 5.80
N SER A 58 -16.04 -22.36 6.43
CA SER A 58 -17.33 -22.00 5.83
C SER A 58 -17.18 -21.14 4.58
N ARG A 59 -16.22 -20.21 4.57
CA ARG A 59 -15.88 -19.43 3.36
C ARG A 59 -15.41 -20.32 2.22
N ARG A 60 -14.61 -21.35 2.50
CA ARG A 60 -14.15 -22.30 1.46
C ARG A 60 -15.33 -23.10 0.91
N LEU A 61 -16.23 -23.59 1.75
CA LEU A 61 -17.44 -24.29 1.30
C LEU A 61 -18.30 -23.39 0.41
N MET A 62 -18.57 -22.14 0.83
CA MET A 62 -19.32 -21.16 0.05
C MET A 62 -18.67 -20.83 -1.31
N LEU A 63 -17.33 -20.88 -1.41
CA LEU A 63 -16.61 -20.64 -2.67
C LEU A 63 -16.61 -21.87 -3.59
N LEU A 64 -16.64 -23.08 -3.03
CA LEU A 64 -16.68 -24.32 -3.79
C LEU A 64 -18.10 -24.63 -4.28
N ASP A 65 -19.09 -24.37 -3.43
CA ASP A 65 -20.52 -24.55 -3.70
C ASP A 65 -21.30 -23.36 -3.12
N PRO A 66 -21.70 -22.38 -3.96
CA PRO A 66 -22.35 -21.14 -3.54
C PRO A 66 -23.85 -21.34 -3.25
N SER A 67 -24.20 -22.43 -2.58
CA SER A 67 -25.56 -22.69 -2.11
C SER A 67 -25.99 -21.66 -1.05
N GLN A 68 -27.31 -21.48 -0.91
CA GLN A 68 -27.86 -20.59 0.12
C GLN A 68 -27.48 -21.05 1.53
N GLU A 69 -27.43 -22.37 1.76
CA GLU A 69 -27.01 -22.96 3.02
C GLU A 69 -25.56 -22.60 3.37
N ASN A 70 -24.62 -22.79 2.44
CA ASN A 70 -23.21 -22.44 2.65
C ASN A 70 -23.01 -20.93 2.85
N THR A 71 -23.80 -20.11 2.15
CA THR A 71 -23.83 -18.66 2.34
C THR A 71 -24.29 -18.28 3.74
N ASN A 72 -25.41 -18.85 4.20
CA ASN A 72 -25.94 -18.63 5.56
C ASN A 72 -24.94 -19.08 6.62
N HIS A 73 -24.30 -20.23 6.42
CA HIS A 73 -23.31 -20.78 7.33
C HIS A 73 -22.07 -19.88 7.44
N TYR A 74 -21.55 -19.36 6.32
CA TYR A 74 -20.47 -18.36 6.35
C TYR A 74 -20.91 -17.06 7.05
N GLN A 75 -22.10 -16.56 6.74
CA GLN A 75 -22.62 -15.34 7.37
C GLN A 75 -22.72 -15.49 8.90
N TYR A 76 -23.24 -16.62 9.38
CA TYR A 76 -23.31 -16.95 10.81
C TYR A 76 -21.93 -16.85 11.49
N TRP A 77 -20.92 -17.58 10.98
CA TRP A 77 -19.58 -17.55 11.57
C TRP A 77 -18.89 -16.19 11.44
N ASN A 78 -19.15 -15.46 10.35
CA ASN A 78 -18.61 -14.12 10.16
C ASN A 78 -19.22 -13.11 11.15
N LEU A 79 -20.53 -13.17 11.39
CA LEU A 79 -21.21 -12.34 12.39
C LEU A 79 -20.72 -12.67 13.80
N LEU A 80 -20.62 -13.96 14.14
CA LEU A 80 -20.13 -14.41 15.44
C LEU A 80 -18.68 -13.95 15.68
N PHE A 81 -17.80 -14.10 14.68
CA PHE A 81 -16.42 -13.61 14.73
C PHE A 81 -16.37 -12.10 14.95
N ARG A 82 -17.16 -11.31 14.21
CA ARG A 82 -17.21 -9.84 14.35
C ARG A 82 -17.70 -9.43 15.73
N SER A 83 -18.76 -10.06 16.21
CA SER A 83 -19.31 -9.83 17.56
C SER A 83 -18.24 -10.08 18.63
N LYS A 84 -17.55 -11.22 18.58
CA LYS A 84 -16.52 -11.56 19.56
C LYS A 84 -15.29 -10.65 19.48
N VAL A 85 -14.88 -10.24 18.28
CA VAL A 85 -13.82 -9.23 18.12
C VAL A 85 -14.21 -7.90 18.75
N ASN A 86 -15.46 -7.47 18.58
CA ASN A 86 -15.95 -6.23 19.18
C ASN A 86 -15.98 -6.33 20.71
N GLU A 87 -16.48 -7.44 21.25
CA GLU A 87 -16.48 -7.72 22.69
C GLU A 87 -15.07 -7.66 23.28
N LEU A 88 -14.10 -8.37 22.68
CA LEU A 88 -12.71 -8.38 23.15
C LEU A 88 -12.05 -7.01 23.06
N LYS A 89 -12.32 -6.25 22.00
CA LYS A 89 -11.85 -4.86 21.89
C LYS A 89 -12.44 -3.98 22.98
N GLN A 90 -13.74 -4.07 23.23
CA GLN A 90 -14.41 -3.30 24.28
C GLN A 90 -13.87 -3.66 25.66
N ALA A 91 -13.73 -4.96 25.97
CA ALA A 91 -13.16 -5.43 27.22
C ALA A 91 -11.72 -4.92 27.41
N HIS A 92 -10.91 -4.97 26.35
CA HIS A 92 -9.56 -4.41 26.36
C HIS A 92 -9.55 -2.91 26.62
N TRP A 93 -10.42 -2.14 25.95
CA TRP A 93 -10.55 -0.69 26.17
C TRP A 93 -11.02 -0.36 27.58
N ARG A 94 -12.02 -1.08 28.12
CA ARG A 94 -12.48 -0.90 29.49
C ARG A 94 -11.36 -1.14 30.50
N ARG A 95 -10.61 -2.24 30.32
CA ARG A 95 -9.44 -2.55 31.16
C ARG A 95 -8.35 -1.48 31.04
N PHE A 96 -8.03 -1.06 29.81
CA PHE A 96 -7.08 0.01 29.58
C PHE A 96 -7.51 1.30 30.29
N LEU A 97 -8.75 1.75 30.11
CA LEU A 97 -9.27 2.97 30.73
C LEU A 97 -9.30 2.89 32.26
N SER A 98 -9.55 1.71 32.84
CA SER A 98 -9.50 1.52 34.30
C SER A 98 -8.09 1.59 34.89
N GLN A 99 -7.05 1.41 34.06
CA GLN A 99 -5.64 1.33 34.49
C GLN A 99 -4.80 2.51 33.97
N ALA A 100 -5.30 3.25 33.00
CA ALA A 100 -4.55 4.28 32.29
C ALA A 100 -4.49 5.57 33.11
N ASP A 101 -3.31 6.17 33.14
CA ASP A 101 -3.13 7.54 33.60
C ASP A 101 -3.62 8.56 32.54
N LEU A 102 -3.78 9.82 32.95
CA LEU A 102 -4.21 10.92 32.08
C LEU A 102 -3.38 11.01 30.79
N VAL A 103 -2.07 10.72 30.86
CA VAL A 103 -1.16 10.74 29.72
C VAL A 103 -1.47 9.61 28.74
N SER A 104 -1.70 8.39 29.22
CA SER A 104 -2.04 7.23 28.39
C SER A 104 -3.42 7.39 27.74
N VAL A 105 -4.40 7.92 28.47
CA VAL A 105 -5.73 8.24 27.92
C VAL A 105 -5.61 9.28 26.81
N TYR A 106 -4.80 10.31 27.01
CA TYR A 106 -4.55 11.35 26.01
C TYR A 106 -3.84 10.81 24.75
N GLN A 107 -2.84 9.96 24.92
CA GLN A 107 -2.19 9.29 23.79
C GLN A 107 -3.17 8.40 23.03
N ALA A 108 -4.01 7.64 23.73
CA ALA A 108 -5.05 6.83 23.10
C ALA A 108 -6.04 7.69 22.32
N LEU A 109 -6.51 8.81 22.88
CA LEU A 109 -7.41 9.77 22.23
C LEU A 109 -6.85 10.27 20.91
N LYS A 110 -5.54 10.57 20.84
CA LYS A 110 -4.86 10.98 19.61
C LYS A 110 -4.92 9.93 18.49
N PHE A 111 -4.96 8.64 18.84
CA PHE A 111 -5.04 7.55 17.86
C PHE A 111 -6.47 7.10 17.56
N THR A 112 -7.43 7.32 18.47
CA THR A 112 -8.82 6.88 18.31
C THR A 112 -9.75 7.98 17.79
N CYS A 113 -9.42 9.26 17.97
CA CYS A 113 -10.22 10.34 17.40
C CYS A 113 -10.11 10.29 15.87
N PRO A 114 -11.25 10.19 15.17
CA PRO A 114 -11.24 10.27 13.72
C PRO A 114 -10.69 11.63 13.31
N CYS A 115 -9.64 11.65 12.49
CA CYS A 115 -9.02 12.88 11.95
C CYS A 115 -9.96 13.73 11.08
N SER A 116 -11.25 13.39 10.99
CA SER A 116 -12.24 13.98 10.10
C SER A 116 -13.10 15.08 10.73
N GLY A 117 -13.02 15.30 12.05
CA GLY A 117 -13.65 16.45 12.69
C GLY A 117 -12.65 17.60 12.78
N ASN A 118 -13.01 18.81 12.31
CA ASN A 118 -12.23 20.06 12.46
C ASN A 118 -12.00 20.51 13.93
N ARG A 119 -12.07 19.58 14.90
CA ARG A 119 -11.77 19.84 16.30
C ARG A 119 -10.28 19.59 16.53
N ILE A 120 -9.58 20.65 16.88
CA ILE A 120 -8.21 20.57 17.40
C ILE A 120 -8.29 19.69 18.66
N LEU A 121 -7.55 18.58 18.66
CA LEU A 121 -7.44 17.72 19.84
C LEU A 121 -7.03 18.56 21.05
N PRO A 122 -7.50 18.25 22.27
CA PRO A 122 -6.98 18.87 23.48
C PRO A 122 -5.45 18.92 23.43
N LEU A 123 -4.81 19.99 23.89
CA LEU A 123 -3.35 20.12 23.85
C LEU A 123 -2.80 20.07 25.27
N GLN A 124 -1.61 19.49 25.43
CA GLN A 124 -0.92 19.48 26.70
C GLN A 124 -0.15 20.80 26.88
N THR A 125 -0.46 21.52 27.95
CA THR A 125 0.26 22.70 28.42
C THR A 125 1.64 22.32 28.96
N ASN A 126 2.52 23.31 29.16
CA ASN A 126 3.87 23.07 29.71
C ASN A 126 3.83 22.48 31.13
N ASP A 127 2.77 22.75 31.89
CA ASP A 127 2.56 22.24 33.25
C ASP A 127 2.01 20.80 33.25
N GLY A 128 1.94 20.15 32.09
CA GLY A 128 1.42 18.79 31.93
C GLY A 128 -0.11 18.68 31.92
N LYS A 129 -0.85 19.78 32.16
CA LYS A 129 -2.32 19.81 32.10
C LYS A 129 -2.83 19.77 30.66
N ILE A 130 -3.91 19.06 30.42
CA ILE A 130 -4.56 18.99 29.10
C ILE A 130 -5.64 20.08 29.02
N THR A 131 -5.61 20.91 27.98
CA THR A 131 -6.63 21.94 27.74
C THR A 131 -7.38 21.71 26.43
N SER A 132 -8.71 21.84 26.49
CA SER A 132 -9.61 21.87 25.34
C SER A 132 -10.15 23.28 25.06
N ASP A 133 -9.68 24.30 25.81
CA ASP A 133 -10.06 25.69 25.56
C ASP A 133 -9.44 26.17 24.25
N LYS A 134 -10.27 26.72 23.35
CA LYS A 134 -9.84 27.09 22.00
C LYS A 134 -8.79 28.20 22.00
N LYS A 135 -8.86 29.13 22.96
CA LYS A 135 -7.96 30.27 23.06
C LYS A 135 -6.58 29.82 23.54
N GLU A 136 -6.53 28.97 24.56
CA GLU A 136 -5.29 28.34 25.02
C GLU A 136 -4.72 27.37 23.99
N GLN A 137 -5.54 26.58 23.29
CA GLN A 137 -5.08 25.74 22.19
C GLN A 137 -4.46 26.56 21.06
N ALA A 138 -5.11 27.64 20.63
CA ALA A 138 -4.57 28.55 19.62
C ALA A 138 -3.26 29.16 20.12
N LYS A 139 -3.21 29.63 21.36
CA LYS A 139 -2.00 30.18 21.99
C LYS A 139 -0.85 29.16 21.99
N LEU A 140 -1.11 27.90 22.32
CA LEU A 140 -0.12 26.82 22.29
C LEU A 140 0.37 26.50 20.87
N LEU A 141 -0.51 26.57 19.87
CA LEU A 141 -0.18 26.34 18.45
C LEU A 141 0.61 27.49 17.83
N PHE A 142 0.24 28.74 18.14
CA PHE A 142 0.81 29.94 17.51
C PHE A 142 2.05 30.48 18.25
N LEU A 143 2.16 30.33 19.58
CA LEU A 143 3.34 30.78 20.33
C LEU A 143 4.51 29.77 20.34
N GLY A 144 4.43 28.70 19.54
CA GLY A 144 5.62 27.99 19.07
C GLY A 144 6.53 27.35 20.13
N LYS A 145 6.02 26.99 21.33
CA LYS A 145 6.80 26.20 22.31
C LYS A 145 6.47 24.70 22.31
N LEU A 146 5.73 24.22 21.32
CA LEU A 146 5.57 22.78 21.04
C LEU A 146 6.88 22.24 20.44
N ARG A 147 7.88 22.00 21.29
CA ARG A 147 9.22 21.50 20.92
C ARG A 147 9.25 20.12 20.24
N ARG A 148 8.11 19.49 19.91
CA ARG A 148 8.08 18.20 19.20
C ARG A 148 6.93 18.08 18.20
N ARG A 149 7.29 18.17 16.92
CA ARG A 149 6.67 17.51 15.74
C ARG A 149 5.14 17.59 15.64
N LEU A 150 4.60 18.76 15.30
CA LEU A 150 3.43 18.83 14.42
C LEU A 150 3.94 19.22 13.02
N ARG A 151 4.15 18.22 12.16
CA ARG A 151 4.27 18.47 10.72
C ARG A 151 2.87 18.86 10.23
N LEU A 152 2.60 20.15 10.13
CA LEU A 152 1.57 20.65 9.22
C LEU A 152 2.06 20.31 7.81
N VAL A 153 1.50 19.26 7.22
CA VAL A 153 1.72 18.96 5.81
C VAL A 153 0.95 20.02 5.01
N VAL A 154 1.60 21.15 4.76
CA VAL A 154 1.19 22.06 3.69
C VAL A 154 1.29 21.26 2.40
N VAL A 155 0.14 21.04 1.75
CA VAL A 155 0.04 20.27 0.51
C VAL A 155 0.82 21.00 -0.59
N PRO A 156 1.89 20.41 -1.16
CA PRO A 156 2.59 21.03 -2.27
C PRO A 156 1.80 20.70 -3.55
N ALA A 157 0.90 21.61 -3.90
CA ALA A 157 0.36 21.76 -5.26
C ALA A 157 1.05 22.92 -5.98
N VAL A 158 2.29 23.23 -5.57
CA VAL A 158 3.12 24.25 -6.18
C VAL A 158 4.21 23.54 -6.95
N ASP A 159 4.18 23.76 -8.26
CA ASP A 159 5.11 23.25 -9.26
C ASP A 159 6.57 23.32 -8.79
N TYR A 160 7.40 22.32 -9.14
CA TYR A 160 8.83 22.31 -8.77
C TYR A 160 9.56 23.53 -9.36
N ALA A 161 9.10 24.04 -10.50
CA ALA A 161 9.61 25.27 -11.10
C ALA A 161 9.25 26.52 -10.28
N LEU A 162 8.04 26.57 -9.71
CA LEU A 162 7.65 27.66 -8.83
C LEU A 162 8.35 27.53 -7.48
N ARG A 163 8.53 26.33 -6.92
CA ARG A 163 9.31 26.11 -5.69
C ARG A 163 10.80 26.46 -5.86
N ALA A 164 11.41 26.17 -7.02
CA ALA A 164 12.78 26.56 -7.32
C ALA A 164 12.93 28.09 -7.41
N ARG A 165 12.02 28.78 -8.12
CA ARG A 165 11.93 30.26 -8.12
C ARG A 165 11.68 30.83 -6.72
N MET A 166 10.81 30.19 -5.94
CA MET A 166 10.45 30.62 -4.58
C MET A 166 11.56 30.39 -3.55
N GLN A 167 12.45 29.40 -3.76
CA GLN A 167 13.62 29.16 -2.92
C GLN A 167 14.83 30.01 -3.32
N GLU A 168 14.93 30.44 -4.57
CA GLU A 168 15.97 31.40 -5.00
C GLU A 168 15.69 32.83 -4.48
N GLU A 169 14.43 33.22 -4.29
CA GLU A 169 14.09 34.59 -3.88
C GLU A 169 13.88 34.77 -2.35
N PHE A 170 13.46 33.76 -1.59
CA PHE A 170 13.17 33.91 -0.16
C PHE A 170 13.39 32.64 0.68
N GLU A 171 14.20 32.73 1.75
CA GLU A 171 14.40 31.65 2.71
C GLU A 171 13.34 31.68 3.84
N GLY A 172 12.47 30.67 3.92
CA GLY A 172 11.65 30.39 5.11
C GLY A 172 10.24 29.82 4.86
N GLU A 173 9.71 29.05 5.81
CA GLU A 173 8.33 28.52 5.77
C GLU A 173 7.26 29.62 5.70
N GLU A 174 7.57 30.83 6.15
CA GLU A 174 6.68 32.00 6.09
C GLU A 174 6.49 32.51 4.64
N ALA A 175 7.54 32.47 3.81
CA ALA A 175 7.47 32.85 2.40
C ALA A 175 6.53 31.91 1.61
N VAL A 176 6.57 30.61 1.92
CA VAL A 176 5.68 29.61 1.30
C VAL A 176 4.21 29.87 1.68
N ARG A 177 3.93 30.29 2.91
CA ARG A 177 2.56 30.64 3.35
C ARG A 177 2.07 31.94 2.71
N PHE A 178 2.92 32.96 2.65
CA PHE A 178 2.61 34.22 1.99
C PHE A 178 2.29 34.00 0.50
N LEU A 179 3.11 33.23 -0.21
CA LEU A 179 2.92 32.96 -1.62
C LEU A 179 1.74 32.01 -1.92
N ALA A 180 1.46 31.03 -1.05
CA ALA A 180 0.25 30.21 -1.17
C ALA A 180 -1.03 31.06 -1.04
N SER A 181 -1.01 32.12 -0.21
CA SER A 181 -2.14 33.03 -0.09
C SER A 181 -2.40 33.85 -1.36
N LYS A 182 -1.34 34.15 -2.14
CA LYS A 182 -1.44 34.87 -3.42
C LYS A 182 -2.08 34.06 -4.54
N VAL A 183 -2.14 32.74 -4.40
CA VAL A 183 -2.71 31.81 -5.38
C VAL A 183 -4.21 31.56 -5.12
N ILE A 184 -4.70 31.87 -3.92
CA ILE A 184 -6.10 31.72 -3.56
C ILE A 184 -6.87 32.92 -4.10
N ASP A 185 -7.74 32.66 -5.06
CA ASP A 185 -8.62 33.67 -5.67
C ASP A 185 -9.81 33.96 -4.76
N ARG A 186 -10.48 32.90 -4.32
CA ARG A 186 -11.72 33.01 -3.53
C ARG A 186 -11.86 31.84 -2.57
N VAL A 187 -12.41 32.11 -1.38
CA VAL A 187 -12.80 31.09 -0.41
C VAL A 187 -14.26 31.30 -0.07
N GLU A 188 -15.08 30.27 -0.22
CA GLU A 188 -16.50 30.34 0.09
C GLU A 188 -16.98 29.13 0.87
N THR A 189 -17.98 29.38 1.71
CA THR A 189 -18.76 28.34 2.36
C THR A 189 -20.05 28.10 1.59
N VAL A 190 -20.27 26.88 1.11
CA VAL A 190 -21.49 26.49 0.41
C VAL A 190 -22.46 25.87 1.41
N SER A 191 -23.59 26.56 1.63
CA SER A 191 -24.66 26.18 2.56
C SER A 191 -25.63 25.13 2.02
N SER A 192 -25.55 24.77 0.73
CA SER A 192 -26.46 23.81 0.09
C SER A 192 -26.18 22.34 0.40
N ASN A 193 -25.19 22.03 1.25
CA ASN A 193 -24.88 20.66 1.65
C ASN A 193 -25.84 20.15 2.74
N ARG A 194 -27.09 19.86 2.37
CA ARG A 194 -28.17 19.49 3.32
C ARG A 194 -28.06 18.07 3.91
N GLY A 195 -27.08 17.27 3.47
CA GLY A 195 -26.89 15.89 3.91
C GLY A 195 -25.81 15.70 4.99
N SER A 196 -25.21 16.78 5.49
CA SER A 196 -24.15 16.73 6.49
C SER A 196 -24.30 17.90 7.47
N ASP A 197 -23.94 17.67 8.72
CA ASP A 197 -23.73 18.70 9.75
C ASP A 197 -22.44 19.52 9.50
N HIS A 198 -21.81 19.37 8.33
CA HIS A 198 -20.63 20.11 7.89
C HIS A 198 -20.95 21.02 6.70
N GLN A 199 -20.41 22.24 6.74
CA GLN A 199 -20.48 23.19 5.63
C GLN A 199 -19.30 22.98 4.67
N LYS A 200 -19.58 22.91 3.37
CA LYS A 200 -18.55 22.68 2.34
C LYS A 200 -17.74 23.96 2.14
N LEU A 201 -16.42 23.88 2.27
CA LEU A 201 -15.51 24.95 1.85
C LEU A 201 -15.11 24.73 0.39
N VAL A 202 -15.25 25.77 -0.42
CA VAL A 202 -14.81 25.82 -1.81
C VAL A 202 -13.71 26.87 -1.90
N ILE A 203 -12.53 26.46 -2.35
CA ILE A 203 -11.37 27.33 -2.56
C ILE A 203 -11.12 27.37 -4.07
N SER A 204 -11.25 28.55 -4.66
CA SER A 204 -10.85 28.83 -6.04
C SER A 204 -9.39 29.26 -6.07
N LEU A 205 -8.61 28.68 -6.99
CA LEU A 205 -7.20 29.01 -7.17
C LEU A 205 -7.01 29.62 -8.56
N THR A 206 -6.14 30.62 -8.70
CA THR A 206 -5.81 31.27 -9.98
C THR A 206 -4.85 30.45 -10.86
N LEU A 207 -4.56 29.19 -10.51
CA LEU A 207 -3.66 28.34 -11.27
C LEU A 207 -4.40 27.51 -12.32
N ALA A 208 -3.93 27.60 -13.57
CA ALA A 208 -4.27 26.62 -14.59
C ALA A 208 -3.72 25.24 -14.17
N PRO A 209 -4.51 24.16 -14.24
CA PRO A 209 -3.99 22.83 -13.99
C PRO A 209 -2.89 22.51 -15.01
N PRO A 210 -1.83 21.79 -14.62
CA PRO A 210 -0.81 21.37 -15.57
C PRO A 210 -1.45 20.48 -16.64
N PRO A 211 -0.96 20.52 -17.89
CA PRO A 211 -1.46 19.68 -18.97
C PRO A 211 -1.38 18.20 -18.54
N PRO A 212 -2.41 17.39 -18.83
CA PRO A 212 -2.41 15.98 -18.48
C PRO A 212 -1.24 15.28 -19.16
N THR A 213 -0.53 14.42 -18.41
CA THR A 213 0.44 13.50 -19.01
C THR A 213 -0.26 12.17 -19.26
N PHE A 214 0.06 11.50 -20.37
CA PHE A 214 -0.50 10.19 -20.70
C PHE A 214 0.59 9.13 -20.54
N CYS A 215 0.21 7.94 -20.07
CA CYS A 215 1.09 6.78 -20.07
C CYS A 215 0.36 5.57 -20.68
N ILE A 216 1.12 4.70 -21.32
CA ILE A 216 0.59 3.42 -21.82
C ILE A 216 0.44 2.50 -20.62
N HIS A 217 -0.80 2.14 -20.29
CA HIS A 217 -1.07 1.13 -19.28
C HIS A 217 -1.10 -0.24 -19.96
N LEU A 218 -0.25 -1.16 -19.50
CA LEU A 218 -0.24 -2.53 -19.99
C LEU A 218 -1.61 -3.19 -19.72
N PRO A 219 -2.19 -3.90 -20.70
CA PRO A 219 -3.45 -4.59 -20.50
C PRO A 219 -3.25 -5.77 -19.53
N PRO A 220 -4.24 -6.04 -18.65
CA PRO A 220 -4.32 -7.28 -17.88
C PRO A 220 -4.12 -8.53 -18.75
N SER A 221 -3.55 -9.60 -18.18
CA SER A 221 -3.21 -10.81 -18.94
C SER A 221 -4.41 -11.52 -19.55
N ASP A 222 -5.57 -11.36 -18.92
CA ASP A 222 -6.88 -11.89 -19.31
C ASP A 222 -7.56 -11.06 -20.40
N SER A 223 -7.19 -9.78 -20.58
CA SER A 223 -7.70 -8.90 -21.64
C SER A 223 -6.79 -8.82 -22.87
N LEU A 224 -5.70 -9.58 -22.89
CA LEU A 224 -4.76 -9.63 -24.02
C LEU A 224 -5.37 -10.36 -25.22
N ASP A 225 -5.31 -9.75 -26.40
CA ASP A 225 -5.57 -10.44 -27.65
C ASP A 225 -4.38 -11.34 -27.97
N ARG A 226 -4.51 -12.61 -27.58
CA ARG A 226 -3.47 -13.63 -27.77
C ARG A 226 -3.08 -13.79 -29.23
N ARG A 227 -4.02 -13.64 -30.18
CA ARG A 227 -3.71 -13.79 -31.61
C ARG A 227 -2.82 -12.65 -32.06
N LYS A 228 -3.18 -11.39 -31.75
CA LYS A 228 -2.34 -10.22 -32.08
C LYS A 228 -0.96 -10.30 -31.44
N LEU A 229 -0.89 -10.73 -30.18
CA LEU A 229 0.37 -10.90 -29.47
C LEU A 229 1.26 -11.95 -30.15
N LEU A 230 0.72 -13.12 -30.45
CA LEU A 230 1.46 -14.20 -31.08
C LEU A 230 1.90 -13.84 -32.51
N THR A 231 1.05 -13.21 -33.30
CA THR A 231 1.41 -12.72 -34.65
C THR A 231 2.58 -11.74 -34.58
N ARG A 232 2.53 -10.78 -33.65
CA ARG A 232 3.60 -9.79 -33.49
C ARG A 232 4.90 -10.43 -33.02
N ILE A 233 4.84 -11.30 -32.00
CA ILE A 233 6.01 -12.04 -31.52
C ILE A 233 6.60 -12.90 -32.64
N SER A 234 5.75 -13.58 -33.43
CA SER A 234 6.22 -14.42 -34.54
C SER A 234 6.93 -13.59 -35.61
N ASN A 235 6.39 -12.42 -35.98
CA ASN A 235 7.04 -11.52 -36.93
C ASN A 235 8.39 -11.02 -36.40
N ASP A 236 8.44 -10.63 -35.13
CA ASP A 236 9.67 -10.15 -34.49
C ASP A 236 10.71 -11.26 -34.38
N VAL A 237 10.31 -12.49 -34.01
CA VAL A 237 11.20 -13.66 -33.91
C VAL A 237 11.74 -14.08 -35.28
N ASN A 238 10.92 -14.02 -36.33
CA ASN A 238 11.35 -14.34 -37.69
C ASN A 238 12.39 -13.33 -38.22
N GLN A 239 12.44 -12.11 -37.66
CA GLN A 239 13.49 -11.13 -37.94
C GLN A 239 14.76 -11.31 -37.09
N LEU A 240 14.79 -12.28 -36.17
CA LEU A 240 15.97 -12.60 -35.39
C LEU A 240 16.75 -13.73 -36.06
N SER A 241 17.98 -13.45 -36.50
CA SER A 241 18.88 -14.51 -36.96
C SER A 241 19.23 -15.47 -35.80
N PRO A 242 19.38 -16.77 -36.07
CA PRO A 242 19.72 -17.75 -35.03
C PRO A 242 21.09 -17.43 -34.38
N PRO A 243 21.20 -17.54 -33.04
CA PRO A 243 22.43 -17.20 -32.34
C PRO A 243 23.50 -18.27 -32.61
N THR A 244 24.54 -17.91 -33.38
CA THR A 244 25.66 -18.79 -33.74
C THR A 244 26.74 -18.92 -32.65
N SER A 245 26.64 -18.20 -31.52
CA SER A 245 27.61 -18.30 -30.41
C SER A 245 27.02 -17.93 -29.06
N VAL A 246 27.64 -18.39 -27.97
CA VAL A 246 27.17 -18.20 -26.58
C VAL A 246 27.02 -16.71 -26.21
N GLY A 247 27.89 -15.83 -26.72
CA GLY A 247 27.77 -14.37 -26.54
C GLY A 247 26.52 -13.78 -27.20
N LYS A 248 26.08 -14.36 -28.34
CA LYS A 248 24.85 -13.95 -29.05
C LYS A 248 23.58 -14.38 -28.31
N ILE A 249 23.64 -15.36 -27.41
CA ILE A 249 22.47 -15.82 -26.64
C ILE A 249 21.96 -14.73 -25.69
N LYS A 250 22.85 -13.99 -25.01
CA LYS A 250 22.46 -12.89 -24.11
C LYS A 250 21.81 -11.74 -24.87
N PHE A 251 22.37 -11.40 -26.03
CA PHE A 251 21.81 -10.40 -26.95
C PHE A 251 20.44 -10.84 -27.48
N PHE A 252 20.32 -12.09 -27.92
CA PHE A 252 19.07 -12.67 -28.41
C PHE A 252 17.98 -12.66 -27.32
N LYS A 253 18.31 -13.09 -26.08
CA LYS A 253 17.39 -13.02 -24.93
C LYS A 253 16.91 -11.60 -24.66
N LYS A 254 17.80 -10.61 -24.69
CA LYS A 254 17.45 -9.19 -24.50
C LYS A 254 16.51 -8.72 -25.60
N LYS A 255 16.82 -9.02 -26.87
CA LYS A 255 16.02 -8.61 -28.02
C LYS A 255 14.63 -9.27 -28.02
N LEU A 256 14.55 -10.56 -27.72
CA LEU A 256 13.29 -11.28 -27.56
C LEU A 256 12.43 -10.70 -26.42
N THR A 257 13.04 -10.42 -25.27
CA THR A 257 12.34 -9.81 -24.13
C THR A 257 11.77 -8.43 -24.48
N SER A 258 12.55 -7.61 -25.21
CA SER A 258 12.08 -6.31 -25.71
C SER A 258 10.92 -6.47 -26.70
N SER A 259 11.00 -7.41 -27.65
CA SER A 259 9.92 -7.67 -28.61
C SER A 259 8.62 -8.09 -27.95
N ILE A 260 8.68 -9.00 -26.96
CA ILE A 260 7.50 -9.40 -26.19
C ILE A 260 6.91 -8.19 -25.44
N LEU A 261 7.76 -7.33 -24.86
CA LEU A 261 7.31 -6.15 -24.14
C LEU A 261 6.65 -5.14 -25.07
N HIS A 262 7.22 -4.87 -26.25
CA HIS A 262 6.62 -3.99 -27.25
C HIS A 262 5.28 -4.53 -27.75
N ALA A 263 5.21 -5.81 -28.10
CA ALA A 263 3.97 -6.45 -28.56
C ALA A 263 2.85 -6.41 -27.50
N TRP A 264 3.22 -6.42 -26.22
CA TRP A 264 2.28 -6.25 -25.11
C TRP A 264 1.89 -4.77 -24.91
N GLN A 265 2.84 -3.84 -25.00
CA GLN A 265 2.59 -2.40 -24.89
C GLN A 265 1.72 -1.86 -26.02
N ASP A 266 1.87 -2.38 -27.24
CA ASP A 266 1.07 -2.01 -28.41
C ASP A 266 -0.44 -2.33 -28.23
N GLN A 267 -0.78 -3.22 -27.29
CA GLN A 267 -2.14 -3.53 -26.90
C GLN A 267 -2.61 -2.76 -25.66
N GLY A 268 -1.74 -1.93 -25.07
CA GLY A 268 -2.05 -1.07 -23.96
C GLY A 268 -2.92 0.10 -24.35
N GLN A 269 -3.74 0.56 -23.41
CA GLN A 269 -4.52 1.77 -23.59
C GLN A 269 -3.70 2.97 -23.14
N LEU A 270 -3.81 4.07 -23.89
CA LEU A 270 -3.35 5.39 -23.43
C LEU A 270 -4.25 5.81 -22.28
N VAL A 271 -3.72 5.75 -21.08
CA VAL A 271 -4.42 6.18 -19.88
C VAL A 271 -3.88 7.54 -19.49
N CYS A 272 -4.78 8.48 -19.20
CA CYS A 272 -4.41 9.75 -18.59
C CYS A 272 -3.73 9.45 -17.25
N ASN A 273 -2.43 9.68 -17.19
CA ASN A 273 -1.67 9.57 -15.96
C ASN A 273 -2.11 10.75 -15.10
N THR A 274 -2.89 10.45 -14.06
CA THR A 274 -3.25 11.44 -13.05
C THR A 274 -2.08 11.50 -12.07
N PRO A 275 -1.18 12.51 -12.14
CA PRO A 275 -0.02 12.60 -11.25
C PRO A 275 -0.41 12.67 -9.76
N SER A 276 -1.69 12.91 -9.44
CA SER A 276 -2.25 12.82 -8.10
C SER A 276 -2.12 11.42 -7.44
N LYS A 277 -1.92 10.34 -8.21
CA LYS A 277 -1.74 8.97 -7.66
C LYS A 277 -0.28 8.57 -7.43
N ALA A 278 0.69 9.27 -8.04
CA ALA A 278 2.10 9.04 -7.75
C ALA A 278 2.41 9.53 -6.33
N LYS A 279 3.09 8.72 -5.52
CA LYS A 279 3.51 9.17 -4.18
C LYS A 279 4.46 10.36 -4.37
N LYS A 280 4.04 11.56 -3.96
CA LYS A 280 4.78 12.82 -4.20
C LYS A 280 6.20 12.86 -3.58
N TRP A 281 6.51 11.95 -2.65
CA TRP A 281 7.86 11.76 -2.09
C TRP A 281 8.76 10.87 -2.95
N TRP A 282 8.25 10.34 -4.07
CA TRP A 282 8.97 9.44 -4.95
C TRP A 282 9.69 10.23 -6.05
N ASP A 283 10.95 10.58 -5.83
CA ASP A 283 11.81 11.09 -6.91
C ASP A 283 12.21 9.91 -7.81
N LYS A 284 11.60 9.82 -8.98
CA LYS A 284 11.87 8.75 -9.95
C LYS A 284 13.34 8.71 -10.39
N LYS A 285 14.01 9.86 -10.55
CA LYS A 285 15.40 9.89 -11.03
C LYS A 285 16.35 9.31 -9.99
N VAL A 286 16.06 9.52 -8.71
CA VAL A 286 16.89 9.07 -7.59
C VAL A 286 16.50 7.65 -7.15
N LEU A 287 15.21 7.36 -7.01
CA LEU A 287 14.72 6.12 -6.40
C LEU A 287 14.58 4.96 -7.40
N ASP A 288 14.24 5.21 -8.67
CA ASP A 288 14.04 4.10 -9.62
C ASP A 288 15.33 3.29 -9.86
N PRO A 289 16.53 3.89 -10.01
CA PRO A 289 17.78 3.14 -10.08
C PRO A 289 18.06 2.33 -8.80
N LEU A 290 17.80 2.92 -7.63
CA LEU A 290 18.00 2.25 -6.34
C LEU A 290 17.08 1.05 -6.16
N VAL A 291 15.80 1.20 -6.53
CA VAL A 291 14.81 0.12 -6.48
C VAL A 291 15.15 -0.98 -7.48
N LYS A 292 15.64 -0.61 -8.67
CA LYS A 292 16.09 -1.58 -9.67
C LYS A 292 17.26 -2.41 -9.15
N ASN A 293 18.27 -1.77 -8.55
CA ASN A 293 19.44 -2.44 -7.99
C ASN A 293 19.09 -3.25 -6.74
N TRP A 294 18.22 -2.73 -5.87
CA TRP A 294 17.71 -3.45 -4.70
C TRP A 294 16.94 -4.71 -5.10
N ASN A 295 16.04 -4.62 -6.09
CA ASN A 295 15.32 -5.78 -6.62
C ASN A 295 16.25 -6.76 -7.31
N HIS A 296 17.30 -6.29 -8.00
CA HIS A 296 18.30 -7.15 -8.61
C HIS A 296 19.08 -7.94 -7.56
N GLY A 297 19.62 -7.27 -6.53
CA GLY A 297 20.31 -7.93 -5.41
C GLY A 297 19.39 -8.90 -4.67
N ARG A 298 18.11 -8.55 -4.48
CA ARG A 298 17.11 -9.46 -3.91
C ARG A 298 16.92 -10.71 -4.75
N ARG A 299 16.85 -10.59 -6.09
CA ARG A 299 16.71 -11.74 -7.00
C ARG A 299 17.95 -12.63 -6.96
N LEU A 300 19.15 -12.05 -6.96
CA LEU A 300 20.40 -12.81 -6.86
C LEU A 300 20.46 -13.60 -5.54
N MET A 301 20.16 -12.95 -4.42
CA MET A 301 20.12 -13.60 -3.09
C MET A 301 19.09 -14.74 -3.02
N LEU A 302 17.99 -14.66 -3.78
CA LEU A 302 16.97 -15.72 -3.83
C LEU A 302 17.36 -16.89 -4.75
N LEU A 303 18.12 -16.63 -5.81
CA LEU A 303 18.57 -17.65 -6.75
C LEU A 303 19.83 -18.37 -6.27
N ASP A 304 20.71 -17.66 -5.56
CA ASP A 304 21.96 -18.16 -5.02
C ASP A 304 22.25 -17.43 -3.68
N PRO A 305 21.96 -18.06 -2.52
CA PRO A 305 22.06 -17.42 -1.21
C PRO A 305 23.51 -17.36 -0.70
N SER A 306 24.44 -16.96 -1.56
CA SER A 306 25.84 -16.74 -1.19
C SER A 306 26.01 -15.49 -0.30
N GLN A 307 27.07 -15.49 0.51
CA GLN A 307 27.39 -14.35 1.38
C GLN A 307 27.61 -13.05 0.57
N GLU A 308 28.16 -13.16 -0.64
CA GLU A 308 28.36 -12.05 -1.56
C GLU A 308 27.02 -11.43 -2.01
N ASN A 309 26.05 -12.26 -2.42
CA ASN A 309 24.72 -11.78 -2.82
C ASN A 309 23.94 -11.19 -1.63
N ALA A 310 24.13 -11.74 -0.43
CA ALA A 310 23.57 -11.18 0.80
C ALA A 310 24.15 -9.79 1.12
N ASN A 311 25.47 -9.61 0.98
CA ASN A 311 26.14 -8.32 1.17
C ASN A 311 25.66 -7.29 0.14
N GLN A 312 25.54 -7.69 -1.14
CA GLN A 312 25.07 -6.82 -2.21
C GLN A 312 23.61 -6.37 -1.98
N TYR A 313 22.73 -7.27 -1.54
CA TYR A 313 21.37 -6.91 -1.16
C TYR A 313 21.33 -5.93 0.02
N GLN A 314 22.12 -6.19 1.08
CA GLN A 314 22.18 -5.31 2.25
C GLN A 314 22.69 -3.91 1.91
N TYR A 315 23.72 -3.80 1.06
CA TYR A 315 24.24 -2.52 0.58
C TYR A 315 23.13 -1.67 -0.07
N TRP A 316 22.42 -2.23 -1.06
CA TRP A 316 21.35 -1.49 -1.75
C TRP A 316 20.15 -1.22 -0.84
N ASN A 317 19.86 -2.10 0.12
CA ASN A 317 18.80 -1.90 1.10
C ASN A 317 19.12 -0.75 2.07
N LEU A 318 20.37 -0.63 2.53
CA LEU A 318 20.81 0.50 3.36
C LEU A 318 20.80 1.80 2.57
N LEU A 319 21.33 1.79 1.35
CA LEU A 319 21.36 2.97 0.49
C LEU A 319 19.94 3.46 0.15
N PHE A 320 19.01 2.54 -0.14
CA PHE A 320 17.59 2.89 -0.36
C PHE A 320 16.93 3.48 0.89
N ARG A 321 17.27 3.02 2.09
CA ARG A 321 16.72 3.53 3.36
C ARG A 321 17.31 4.88 3.78
N SER A 322 18.49 5.23 3.27
CA SER A 322 19.15 6.51 3.57
C SER A 322 18.67 7.69 2.71
N LYS A 323 17.83 7.44 1.69
CA LYS A 323 17.28 8.45 0.79
C LYS A 323 15.82 8.72 1.14
#